data_AF-A0A654L033-F1
#
_entry.id   AF-A0A654L033-F1
#
_cell.length_a   1.000
_cell.length_b   1.000
_cell.length_c   1.000
_cell.angle_alpha   90.00
_cell.angle_beta   90.00
_cell.angle_gamma   90.00
#
_symmetry.space_group_name_H-M   'P 1'
#
loop_
_entity.id
_entity.type
_entity.pdbx_description
1 polymer ?
#
loop_
_entity_poly.entity_id
_entity_poly.type
_entity_poly.pdbx_seq_one_letter_code
_entity_poly.pdbx_strand_id
1 'polypeptide(L)'
;MTGNNTSNKFKAARENKDFVQDVNSDAADPMPKQITVTSRNKSQITLEQNTLSQRERSRVKNGRNLTIPLFAEELLIIETAVESLSQKEDVSINSFIRSIVLDKCKKVIGKDAFDKLNENKLNVVKAKKEK
;
A
#
# COMPACT_ATOMS: atom_id res chain seq x y z
N MET A 1 2.91 -9.47 -81.97
CA MET A 1 1.97 -8.60 -81.22
C MET A 1 2.32 -8.68 -79.75
N THR A 2 2.83 -7.57 -79.20
CA THR A 2 3.21 -7.40 -77.78
C THR A 2 1.98 -7.09 -76.95
N GLY A 3 1.62 -7.96 -76.01
CA GLY A 3 0.42 -7.85 -75.17
C GLY A 3 0.73 -7.93 -73.68
N ASN A 4 0.89 -6.75 -73.09
CA ASN A 4 0.54 -6.30 -71.73
C ASN A 4 0.63 -7.27 -70.53
N ASN A 5 1.72 -7.04 -69.79
CA ASN A 5 1.82 -6.89 -68.34
C ASN A 5 0.48 -6.63 -67.60
N THR A 6 -0.02 -7.62 -66.86
CA THR A 6 -1.09 -7.45 -65.85
C THR A 6 -0.53 -7.80 -64.46
N SER A 7 0.15 -6.83 -63.86
CA SER A 7 0.48 -6.87 -62.43
C SER A 7 -0.83 -6.86 -61.61
N ASN A 8 -1.13 -7.99 -60.98
CA ASN A 8 -2.30 -8.22 -60.13
C ASN A 8 -2.37 -7.21 -58.95
N LYS A 9 -3.06 -6.09 -59.15
CA LYS A 9 -3.35 -5.08 -58.11
C LYS A 9 -4.10 -5.64 -56.89
N PHE A 10 -4.74 -6.81 -57.03
CA PHE A 10 -5.46 -7.49 -55.94
C PHE A 10 -4.56 -8.29 -54.99
N LYS A 11 -3.29 -8.57 -55.34
CA LYS A 11 -2.34 -9.20 -54.42
C LYS A 11 -1.76 -8.20 -53.42
N ALA A 12 -1.51 -6.96 -53.84
CA ALA A 12 -1.00 -5.89 -52.97
C ALA A 12 -1.96 -5.51 -51.83
N ALA A 13 -3.28 -5.64 -52.05
CA ALA A 13 -4.29 -5.34 -51.02
C ALA A 13 -4.39 -6.41 -49.92
N ARG A 14 -3.84 -7.62 -50.13
CA ARG A 14 -3.81 -8.71 -49.12
C ARG A 14 -2.53 -8.73 -48.29
N GLU A 15 -1.49 -8.02 -48.71
CA GLU A 15 -0.20 -7.94 -48.01
C GLU A 15 -0.07 -6.73 -47.09
N ASN A 16 -0.99 -5.76 -47.16
CA ASN A 16 -1.10 -4.69 -46.16
C ASN A 16 -1.59 -5.27 -44.82
N LYS A 17 -0.65 -5.78 -44.02
CA LYS A 17 -0.82 -6.09 -42.59
C LYS A 17 -0.62 -4.85 -41.69
N ASP A 18 -0.62 -3.65 -42.26
CA ASP A 18 -0.36 -2.39 -41.53
C ASP A 18 -1.63 -1.74 -40.94
N PHE A 19 -2.72 -2.50 -40.77
CA PHE A 19 -3.88 -2.02 -40.03
C PHE A 19 -4.45 -3.08 -39.10
N VAL A 20 -3.63 -3.50 -38.14
CA VAL A 20 -4.13 -3.80 -36.80
C VAL A 20 -3.53 -2.74 -35.89
N GLN A 21 -4.09 -1.54 -35.98
CA GLN A 21 -3.92 -0.56 -34.92
C GLN A 21 -4.64 -1.17 -33.71
N ASP A 22 -3.86 -1.57 -32.72
CA ASP A 22 -4.34 -2.10 -31.46
C ASP A 22 -5.15 -1.00 -30.75
N VAL A 23 -6.47 -0.99 -31.01
CA VAL A 23 -7.43 -0.02 -30.49
C VAL A 23 -7.67 -0.13 -28.98
N ASN A 24 -6.88 -0.94 -28.27
CA ASN A 24 -6.91 -1.08 -26.81
C ASN A 24 -5.53 -0.84 -26.15
N SER A 25 -4.71 0.05 -26.70
CA SER A 25 -3.49 0.53 -26.04
C SER A 25 -3.74 1.57 -24.93
N ASP A 26 -5.00 1.76 -24.52
CA ASP A 26 -5.40 2.63 -23.40
C ASP A 26 -5.68 1.84 -22.10
N ALA A 27 -5.12 0.63 -21.98
CA ALA A 27 -4.97 0.01 -20.68
C ALA A 27 -3.89 0.80 -19.93
N ALA A 28 -4.32 1.84 -19.20
CA ALA A 28 -3.50 2.51 -18.20
C ALA A 28 -2.68 1.45 -17.47
N ASP A 29 -1.35 1.59 -17.52
CA ASP A 29 -0.43 0.69 -16.82
C ASP A 29 -1.00 0.45 -15.42
N PRO A 30 -1.27 -0.81 -15.03
CA PRO A 30 -1.87 -1.08 -13.74
C PRO A 30 -0.94 -0.49 -12.69
N MET A 31 -1.41 0.59 -12.06
CA MET A 31 -0.76 1.31 -10.97
C MET A 31 -0.02 0.28 -10.11
N PRO A 32 1.30 0.43 -9.87
CA PRO A 32 2.10 -0.65 -9.30
C PRO A 32 1.40 -1.15 -8.04
N LYS A 33 0.93 -2.41 -8.10
CA LYS A 33 0.08 -3.02 -7.05
C LYS A 33 0.76 -3.00 -5.68
N GLN A 34 2.08 -2.82 -5.66
CA GLN A 34 2.92 -2.86 -4.48
C GLN A 34 3.91 -1.69 -4.43
N ILE A 35 4.04 -1.09 -3.24
CA ILE A 35 4.97 -0.01 -2.92
C ILE A 35 5.98 -0.57 -1.92
N THR A 36 7.27 -0.44 -2.20
CA THR A 36 8.33 -0.79 -1.24
C THR A 36 8.76 0.44 -0.45
N VAL A 37 8.57 0.40 0.87
CA VAL A 37 9.05 1.43 1.78
C VAL A 37 10.32 0.92 2.44
N THR A 38 11.41 1.67 2.28
CA THR A 38 12.66 1.43 3.01
C THR A 38 12.69 2.31 4.25
N SER A 39 12.69 1.69 5.41
CA SER A 39 12.86 2.37 6.70
C SER A 39 14.28 2.91 6.86
N ARG A 40 14.47 3.88 7.77
CA ARG A 40 15.79 4.45 8.11
C ARG A 40 16.82 3.39 8.53
N ASN A 41 16.38 2.27 9.10
CA ASN A 41 17.24 1.14 9.45
C ASN A 41 17.49 0.16 8.27
N LYS A 42 17.22 0.59 7.02
CA LYS A 42 17.31 -0.20 5.79
C LYS A 42 16.39 -1.43 5.73
N SER A 43 15.47 -1.61 6.67
CA SER A 43 14.44 -2.65 6.53
C SER A 43 13.46 -2.25 5.43
N GLN A 44 13.16 -3.20 4.54
CA GLN A 44 12.21 -3.00 3.46
C GLN A 44 10.85 -3.62 3.85
N ILE A 45 9.80 -2.89 3.53
CA ILE A 45 8.42 -3.31 3.74
C ILE A 45 7.67 -3.14 2.43
N THR A 46 7.09 -4.22 1.93
CA THR A 46 6.19 -4.17 0.77
C THR A 46 4.77 -3.92 1.25
N LEU A 47 4.15 -2.89 0.68
CA LEU A 47 2.79 -2.45 0.96
C LEU A 47 1.95 -2.60 -0.30
N GLU A 48 0.66 -2.90 -0.15
CA GLU A 48 -0.31 -2.94 -1.25
C GLU A 48 -1.57 -2.16 -0.88
N GLN A 49 -2.35 -1.75 -1.89
CA GLN A 49 -3.61 -1.07 -1.64
C GLN A 49 -4.59 -1.99 -0.90
N ASN A 50 -5.23 -1.46 0.15
CA ASN A 50 -6.24 -2.21 0.87
C ASN A 50 -7.51 -2.39 0.03
N THR A 51 -7.86 -3.64 -0.25
CA THR A 51 -9.11 -4.05 -0.89
C THR A 51 -10.12 -4.67 0.09
N LEU A 52 -9.72 -4.88 1.35
CA LEU A 52 -10.55 -5.50 2.38
C LEU A 52 -11.58 -4.52 2.96
N SER A 53 -12.73 -5.05 3.39
CA SER A 53 -13.69 -4.26 4.16
C SER A 53 -13.15 -3.87 5.54
N GLN A 54 -13.79 -2.91 6.19
CA GLN A 54 -13.40 -2.47 7.53
C GLN A 54 -13.44 -3.59 8.57
N ARG A 55 -14.37 -4.55 8.42
CA ARG A 55 -14.52 -5.68 9.34
C ARG A 55 -13.40 -6.71 9.18
N GLU A 56 -12.92 -6.90 7.96
CA GLU A 56 -11.90 -7.90 7.63
C GLU A 56 -10.48 -7.38 7.88
N ARG A 57 -10.29 -6.06 7.73
CA ARG A 57 -9.00 -5.41 7.92
C ARG A 57 -8.64 -5.35 9.40
N SER A 58 -7.56 -6.02 9.77
CA SER A 58 -7.05 -6.05 11.14
C SER A 58 -5.62 -5.54 11.19
N ARG A 59 -5.29 -4.76 12.23
CA ARG A 59 -3.91 -4.28 12.45
C ARG A 59 -2.92 -5.42 12.67
N VAL A 60 -3.36 -6.50 13.31
CA VAL A 60 -2.54 -7.69 13.54
C VAL A 60 -2.27 -8.43 12.22
N LYS A 61 -3.28 -8.56 11.36
CA LYS A 61 -3.19 -9.31 10.11
C LYS A 61 -2.52 -8.51 8.99
N ASN A 62 -2.86 -7.24 8.86
CA ASN A 62 -2.52 -6.39 7.71
C ASN A 62 -1.56 -5.25 8.04
N GLY A 63 -1.24 -5.02 9.32
CA GLY A 63 -0.29 -3.99 9.75
C GLY A 63 1.11 -4.54 10.02
N ARG A 64 1.97 -3.65 10.57
CA ARG A 64 3.32 -3.95 11.04
C ARG A 64 3.47 -3.49 12.49
N ASN A 65 4.17 -4.28 13.31
CA ASN A 65 4.50 -3.89 14.67
C ASN A 65 5.58 -2.81 14.67
N LEU A 66 5.37 -1.76 15.46
CA LEU A 66 6.39 -0.82 15.89
C LEU A 66 7.01 -1.37 17.18
N THR A 67 8.30 -1.69 17.17
CA THR A 67 9.03 -2.20 18.33
C THR A 67 9.96 -1.12 18.84
N ILE A 68 9.82 -0.78 20.12
CA ILE A 68 10.62 0.25 20.78
C ILE A 68 11.23 -0.42 22.03
N PRO A 69 12.57 -0.47 22.15
CA PRO A 69 13.18 -0.92 23.39
C PRO A 69 12.87 0.09 24.50
N LEU A 70 12.50 -0.42 25.67
CA LEU A 70 12.19 0.37 26.86
C LEU A 70 13.08 -0.10 28.01
N PHE A 71 13.45 0.82 28.88
CA PHE A 71 13.95 0.46 30.21
C PHE A 71 12.81 -0.05 31.10
N ALA A 72 13.15 -0.75 32.18
CA ALA A 72 12.16 -1.38 33.05
C ALA A 72 11.24 -0.34 33.72
N GLU A 73 11.81 0.78 34.16
CA GLU A 73 11.08 1.90 34.75
C GLU A 73 10.11 2.57 33.77
N GLU A 74 10.48 2.66 32.48
CA GLU A 74 9.61 3.24 31.45
C GLU A 74 8.38 2.36 31.22
N LEU A 75 8.57 1.03 31.19
CA LEU A 75 7.46 0.08 31.10
C LEU A 75 6.51 0.22 32.29
N LEU A 76 7.03 0.25 33.52
CA LEU A 76 6.23 0.38 34.74
C LEU A 76 5.43 1.69 34.78
N ILE A 77 6.04 2.80 34.34
CA ILE A 77 5.36 4.10 34.25
C ILE A 77 4.19 4.02 33.26
N ILE A 78 4.41 3.41 32.09
CA ILE A 78 3.37 3.26 31.07
C ILE A 78 2.22 2.39 31.58
N GLU A 79 2.52 1.24 32.19
CA GLU A 79 1.51 0.34 32.76
C GLU A 79 0.68 1.04 33.83
N THR A 80 1.34 1.66 34.81
CA THR A 80 0.68 2.40 35.90
C THR A 80 -0.23 3.53 35.38
N ALA A 81 0.24 4.26 34.37
CA ALA A 81 -0.53 5.33 33.75
C ALA A 81 -1.78 4.81 33.03
N VAL A 82 -1.65 3.72 32.28
CA VAL A 82 -2.78 3.11 31.57
C VAL A 82 -3.77 2.48 32.55
N GLU A 83 -3.31 1.80 33.59
CA GLU A 83 -4.19 1.24 34.63
C GLU A 83 -5.02 2.33 35.32
N SER A 84 -4.40 3.48 35.60
CA SER A 84 -5.09 4.63 36.19
C SER A 84 -6.15 5.22 35.26
N LEU A 85 -5.92 5.18 33.95
CA LEU A 85 -6.88 5.63 32.94
C LEU A 85 -7.96 4.58 32.67
N SER A 86 -7.61 3.29 32.72
CA SER A 86 -8.52 2.19 32.41
C SER A 86 -9.63 2.03 33.46
N GLN A 87 -9.42 2.59 34.65
CA GLN A 87 -10.47 2.69 35.68
C GLN A 87 -11.64 3.59 35.25
N LYS A 88 -11.43 4.50 34.29
CA LYS A 88 -12.43 5.48 33.83
C LYS A 88 -12.95 5.17 32.43
N GLU A 89 -12.10 4.60 31.58
CA GLU A 89 -12.40 4.33 30.18
C GLU A 89 -11.87 2.94 29.80
N ASP A 90 -12.50 2.22 28.88
CA ASP A 90 -11.96 0.94 28.40
C ASP A 90 -10.79 1.19 27.42
N VAL A 91 -9.59 1.37 27.97
CA VAL A 91 -8.36 1.70 27.23
C VAL A 91 -7.28 0.65 27.45
N SER A 92 -6.81 0.04 26.36
CA SER A 92 -5.64 -0.83 26.37
C SER A 92 -4.32 -0.05 26.20
N ILE A 93 -3.21 -0.60 26.69
CA ILE A 93 -1.85 -0.04 26.50
C ILE A 93 -1.57 0.20 25.01
N ASN A 94 -1.91 -0.77 24.16
CA ASN A 94 -1.69 -0.66 22.72
C ASN A 94 -2.50 0.47 22.06
N SER A 95 -3.75 0.66 22.48
CA SER A 95 -4.56 1.77 21.98
C SER A 95 -4.06 3.13 22.47
N PHE A 96 -3.64 3.19 23.74
CA PHE A 96 -3.10 4.39 24.38
C PHE A 96 -1.80 4.87 23.73
N ILE A 97 -0.82 3.98 23.59
CA ILE A 97 0.47 4.32 22.95
C ILE A 97 0.22 4.75 21.50
N ARG A 98 -0.66 4.03 20.77
CA ARG A 98 -0.94 4.35 19.37
C ARG A 98 -1.58 5.72 19.21
N SER A 99 -2.55 6.10 20.04
CA SER A 99 -3.18 7.43 19.94
C SER A 99 -2.16 8.54 20.20
N ILE A 100 -1.37 8.42 21.27
CA ILE A 100 -0.32 9.40 21.61
C ILE A 100 0.66 9.58 20.45
N VAL A 101 1.16 8.48 19.87
CA VAL A 101 2.10 8.53 18.75
C VAL A 101 1.46 9.20 17.53
N LEU A 102 0.24 8.81 17.15
CA LEU A 102 -0.44 9.39 15.99
C LEU A 102 -0.78 10.87 16.19
N ASP A 103 -1.20 11.27 17.39
CA ASP A 103 -1.48 12.67 17.73
C ASP A 103 -0.21 13.52 17.66
N LYS A 104 0.91 13.00 18.17
CA LYS A 104 2.19 13.69 18.05
C LYS A 104 2.65 13.79 16.59
N CYS A 105 2.52 12.72 15.81
CA CYS A 105 2.81 12.74 14.37
C CYS A 105 1.97 13.78 13.64
N LYS A 106 0.66 13.82 13.89
CA LYS A 106 -0.26 14.82 13.30
C LYS A 106 0.16 16.25 13.61
N LYS A 107 0.62 16.52 14.85
CA LYS A 107 1.15 17.84 15.24
C LYS A 107 2.45 18.20 14.51
N VAL A 108 3.30 17.22 14.20
CA VAL A 108 4.60 17.44 13.55
C VAL A 108 4.46 17.65 12.04
N ILE A 109 3.67 16.81 11.36
CA ILE A 109 3.54 16.87 9.89
C ILE A 109 2.38 17.75 9.41
N GLY A 110 1.53 18.20 10.34
CA GLY A 110 0.32 18.97 10.03
C GLY A 110 -0.87 18.08 9.67
N LYS A 111 -2.07 18.67 9.78
CA LYS A 111 -3.34 17.96 9.54
C LYS A 111 -3.45 17.45 8.10
N ASP A 112 -3.19 18.29 7.12
CA ASP A 112 -3.45 17.97 5.71
C ASP A 112 -2.54 16.82 5.22
N ALA A 113 -1.26 16.84 5.59
CA ALA A 113 -0.33 15.76 5.25
C ALA A 113 -0.70 14.45 5.97
N PHE A 114 -1.12 14.54 7.24
CA PHE A 114 -1.58 13.38 8.00
C PHE A 114 -2.83 12.76 7.37
N ASP A 115 -3.84 13.57 7.02
CA ASP A 115 -5.09 13.09 6.45
C ASP A 115 -4.84 12.46 5.07
N LYS A 116 -4.01 13.07 4.22
CA LYS A 116 -3.60 12.50 2.91
C LYS A 116 -2.90 11.13 3.07
N LEU A 117 -2.01 10.98 4.04
CA LEU A 117 -1.35 9.70 4.33
C LEU A 117 -2.34 8.65 4.87
N ASN A 118 -3.26 9.08 5.71
CA ASN A 118 -4.25 8.19 6.30
C ASN A 118 -5.32 7.76 5.29
N GLU A 119 -5.68 8.59 4.32
CA GLU A 119 -6.59 8.25 3.22
C GLU A 119 -6.03 7.14 2.33
N ASN A 120 -4.71 7.10 2.15
CA ASN A 120 -4.05 6.01 1.44
C ASN A 120 -4.03 4.72 2.29
N LYS A 121 -5.13 3.97 2.27
CA LYS A 121 -5.29 2.74 3.04
C LYS A 121 -4.42 1.63 2.45
N LEU A 122 -3.29 1.35 3.09
CA LEU A 122 -2.34 0.30 2.68
C LEU A 122 -2.35 -0.92 3.63
N ASN A 123 -2.02 -2.09 3.09
CA ASN A 123 -1.79 -3.32 3.84
C ASN A 123 -0.36 -3.81 3.63
N VAL A 124 0.23 -4.42 4.66
CA VAL A 124 1.55 -5.05 4.57
C VAL A 124 1.42 -6.40 3.87
N VAL A 125 2.22 -6.59 2.82
CA VAL A 125 2.36 -7.88 2.15
C VAL A 125 3.25 -8.76 3.02
N LYS A 126 2.67 -9.79 3.63
CA LYS A 126 3.41 -10.75 4.45
C LYS A 126 3.88 -11.90 3.58
N ALA A 127 5.17 -12.22 3.63
CA ALA A 127 5.68 -13.45 3.04
C ALA A 127 4.94 -14.64 3.68
N LYS A 128 4.46 -15.57 2.84
CA LYS A 128 3.96 -16.86 3.34
C LYS A 128 5.16 -17.56 3.97
N LYS A 129 5.10 -17.84 5.27
CA LYS A 129 6.05 -18.77 5.88
C LYS A 129 5.77 -20.14 5.26
N GLU A 130 6.73 -20.66 4.51
CA GLU A 130 6.75 -22.09 4.17
C GLU A 130 6.76 -22.87 5.49
N LYS A 131 5.91 -23.90 5.57
CA LYS A 131 5.73 -24.72 6.76
C LYS A 131 6.76 -25.84 6.80
#